data_AF-A0A965N9J6-F1
#
_entry.id   AF-A0A965N9J6-F1
#
_cell.length_a   1.000
_cell.length_b   1.000
_cell.length_c   1.000
_cell.angle_alpha   90.00
_cell.angle_beta   90.00
_cell.angle_gamma   90.00
#
_symmetry.space_group_name_H-M   'P 1'
#
loop_
_entity.id
_entity.type
_entity.pdbx_description
1 polymer ?
#
loop_
_entity_poly.entity_id
_entity_poly.type
_entity_poly.pdbx_seq_one_letter_code
_entity_poly.pdbx_strand_id
1 'polypeptide(L)'
;MRKELYFGFSIMAAIVIGTLTYMPSFSDMTNGHLGLLMLSLVVVAIMMGFPTAFTLMGMGMIFAFFAYQSQGEGSAQAIQRTLDLMVQRTFAVMTNDVLISIPLFVFMGYLVERANLIEKLFKSLHLSLARVPAALAVATLVTCAIFATATGIVGAVVTLMGLLALPSMLKAGYNVKLAAGAITAGGCLGILIPPSVMLIVYGATAGVSVVKLYAGAFFPGIMLAGLYVAYVIIVGKLKPEMAPPLSAEDRKVELAPATKKLSEYGQSALPALLKALKGRRATNMTMGELFKQFMVIIGPLIFFAIIMTLIHRVATAPIEQVATGFASDGGMISLEAAEESNAPQADSIALPPGAEEDAKEKPVAAAPAEAAPLADAEPAERQPTPTWYWILLGIGLAIGAVFYYALSMVRLEVFKMLLGSFFPLAALILAVLGTIVFGLATPTEAAAVGSMGGFLLAWAYKQLNMTVIRESVYLTAKTSAMVCWLFVGSSIFSAAFA
;
A
#
# COMPACT_ATOMS: atom_id res chain seq x y z
N MET A 1 -19.02 -19.21 -29.91
CA MET A 1 -18.69 -18.43 -28.70
C MET A 1 -17.38 -18.93 -28.10
N ARG A 2 -16.48 -18.04 -27.66
CA ARG A 2 -15.23 -18.43 -26.95
C ARG A 2 -15.60 -19.11 -25.62
N LYS A 3 -14.83 -20.11 -25.19
CA LYS A 3 -15.07 -20.86 -23.93
C LYS A 3 -15.17 -19.95 -22.70
N GLU A 4 -14.46 -18.83 -22.70
CA GLU A 4 -14.47 -17.80 -21.66
C GLU A 4 -15.83 -17.10 -21.53
N LEU A 5 -16.49 -16.79 -22.65
CA LEU A 5 -17.83 -16.20 -22.64
C LEU A 5 -18.88 -17.19 -22.12
N TYR A 6 -18.74 -18.47 -22.45
CA TYR A 6 -19.62 -19.51 -21.91
C TYR A 6 -19.56 -19.58 -20.39
N PHE A 7 -18.38 -19.45 -19.80
CA PHE A 7 -18.21 -19.43 -18.35
C PHE A 7 -18.86 -18.21 -17.69
N GLY A 8 -18.66 -17.02 -18.27
CA GLY A 8 -19.32 -15.80 -17.79
C GLY A 8 -20.84 -15.90 -17.84
N PHE A 9 -21.40 -16.31 -18.98
CA PHE A 9 -22.84 -16.47 -19.13
C PHE A 9 -23.43 -17.60 -18.28
N SER A 10 -22.69 -18.68 -18.01
CA SER A 10 -23.19 -19.75 -17.14
C SER A 10 -23.32 -19.29 -15.69
N ILE A 11 -22.36 -18.49 -15.19
CA ILE A 11 -22.47 -17.89 -13.85
C ILE A 11 -23.61 -16.88 -13.80
N MET A 12 -23.74 -16.01 -14.81
CA MET A 12 -24.86 -15.07 -14.89
C MET A 12 -26.21 -15.80 -14.89
N ALA A 13 -26.34 -16.86 -15.69
CA ALA A 13 -27.55 -17.68 -15.73
C ALA A 13 -27.82 -18.33 -14.36
N ALA A 14 -26.79 -18.83 -13.67
CA ALA A 14 -26.95 -19.38 -12.33
C ALA A 14 -27.44 -18.33 -11.31
N ILE A 15 -26.92 -17.10 -11.36
CA ILE A 15 -27.37 -16.00 -10.50
C ILE A 15 -28.82 -15.62 -10.80
N VAL A 16 -29.17 -15.47 -12.08
CA VAL A 16 -30.54 -15.10 -12.50
C VAL A 16 -31.53 -16.20 -12.14
N ILE A 17 -31.22 -17.46 -12.44
CA ILE A 17 -32.07 -18.61 -12.08
C ILE A 17 -32.21 -18.68 -10.56
N GLY A 18 -31.11 -18.58 -9.82
CA GLY A 18 -31.14 -18.55 -8.35
C GLY A 18 -32.04 -17.44 -7.83
N THR A 19 -31.89 -16.23 -8.34
CA THR A 19 -32.74 -15.08 -7.96
C THR A 19 -34.21 -15.36 -8.23
N LEU A 20 -34.56 -15.84 -9.44
CA LEU A 20 -35.94 -16.13 -9.82
C LEU A 20 -36.56 -17.27 -8.97
N THR A 21 -35.76 -18.28 -8.60
CA THR A 21 -36.26 -19.39 -7.76
C THR A 21 -36.56 -18.98 -6.33
N TYR A 22 -35.82 -18.02 -5.77
CA TYR A 22 -36.02 -17.51 -4.43
C TYR A 22 -36.97 -16.30 -4.37
N MET A 23 -37.48 -15.85 -5.52
CA MET A 23 -38.36 -14.69 -5.60
C MET A 23 -39.84 -15.11 -5.52
N PRO A 24 -40.60 -14.63 -4.53
CA PRO A 24 -42.04 -14.83 -4.51
C PRO A 24 -42.72 -14.01 -5.61
N SER A 25 -44.03 -14.22 -5.81
CA SER A 25 -44.85 -13.39 -6.70
C SER A 25 -44.68 -11.90 -6.36
N PHE A 26 -44.80 -11.02 -7.37
CA PHE A 26 -44.68 -9.57 -7.18
C PHE A 26 -45.63 -8.99 -6.12
N SER A 27 -46.73 -9.68 -5.82
CA SER A 27 -47.68 -9.32 -4.77
C SER A 27 -47.19 -9.55 -3.34
N ASP A 28 -46.27 -10.50 -3.13
CA ASP A 28 -45.79 -10.94 -1.80
C ASP A 28 -44.33 -10.52 -1.55
N MET A 29 -43.81 -9.61 -2.39
CA MET A 29 -42.41 -9.25 -2.37
C MET A 29 -42.12 -8.27 -1.23
N THR A 30 -41.36 -8.74 -0.23
CA THR A 30 -40.90 -7.90 0.88
C THR A 30 -39.67 -7.06 0.50
N ASN A 31 -39.34 -6.04 1.31
CA ASN A 31 -38.13 -5.22 1.12
C ASN A 31 -36.83 -6.05 1.09
N GLY A 32 -36.77 -7.16 1.82
CA GLY A 32 -35.62 -8.07 1.77
C GLY A 32 -35.44 -8.74 0.40
N HIS A 33 -36.55 -9.08 -0.28
CA HIS A 33 -36.50 -9.64 -1.64
C HIS A 33 -36.08 -8.58 -2.67
N LEU A 34 -36.52 -7.33 -2.50
CA LEU A 34 -36.03 -6.19 -3.30
C LEU A 34 -34.52 -6.01 -3.15
N GLY A 35 -33.99 -6.10 -1.92
CA GLY A 35 -32.55 -6.03 -1.66
C GLY A 35 -31.77 -7.18 -2.31
N LEU A 36 -32.27 -8.42 -2.24
CA LEU A 36 -31.65 -9.59 -2.90
C LEU A 36 -31.65 -9.45 -4.43
N LEU A 37 -32.76 -8.96 -5.00
CA LEU A 37 -32.85 -8.68 -6.44
C LEU A 37 -31.90 -7.57 -6.86
N MET A 38 -31.79 -6.52 -6.05
CA MET A 38 -30.85 -5.43 -6.29
C MET A 38 -29.40 -5.95 -6.33
N LEU A 39 -29.01 -6.77 -5.35
CA LEU A 39 -27.67 -7.34 -5.26
C LEU A 39 -27.35 -8.29 -6.43
N SER A 40 -28.30 -9.15 -6.82
CA SER A 40 -28.09 -10.06 -7.93
C SER A 40 -28.01 -9.35 -9.28
N LEU A 41 -28.87 -8.36 -9.53
CA LEU A 41 -28.84 -7.57 -10.76
C LEU A 41 -27.57 -6.73 -10.89
N VAL A 42 -27.04 -6.19 -9.79
CA VAL A 42 -25.73 -5.50 -9.81
C VAL A 42 -24.63 -6.45 -10.25
N VAL A 43 -24.55 -7.66 -9.70
CA VAL A 43 -23.51 -8.63 -10.11
C VAL A 43 -23.63 -8.96 -11.59
N VAL A 44 -24.85 -9.22 -12.07
CA VAL A 44 -25.12 -9.51 -13.49
C VAL A 44 -24.72 -8.33 -14.39
N ALA A 45 -25.06 -7.09 -14.01
CA ALA A 45 -24.71 -5.89 -14.78
C ALA A 45 -23.19 -5.63 -14.83
N ILE A 46 -22.49 -5.88 -13.72
CA ILE A 46 -21.02 -5.79 -13.68
C ILE A 46 -20.39 -6.86 -14.58
N MET A 47 -20.93 -8.09 -14.59
CA MET A 47 -20.46 -9.17 -15.46
C MET A 47 -20.70 -8.90 -16.96
N MET A 48 -21.76 -8.16 -17.30
CA MET A 48 -21.98 -7.66 -18.67
C MET A 48 -20.97 -6.59 -19.09
N GLY A 49 -20.14 -6.09 -18.16
CA GLY A 49 -19.15 -5.05 -18.42
C GLY A 49 -19.73 -3.64 -18.45
N PHE A 50 -20.94 -3.44 -17.92
CA PHE A 50 -21.48 -2.08 -17.76
C PHE A 50 -20.63 -1.33 -16.72
N PRO A 51 -20.34 -0.03 -16.91
CA PRO A 51 -19.52 0.72 -15.96
C PRO A 51 -20.12 0.72 -14.56
N THR A 52 -19.36 0.19 -13.61
CA THR A 52 -19.79 -0.09 -12.23
C THR A 52 -20.39 1.11 -11.51
N ALA A 53 -19.83 2.31 -11.68
CA ALA A 53 -20.35 3.53 -11.05
C ALA A 53 -21.80 3.84 -11.48
N PHE A 54 -22.08 3.74 -12.78
CA PHE A 54 -23.42 3.97 -13.31
C PHE A 54 -24.36 2.81 -12.99
N THR A 55 -23.86 1.57 -12.91
CA THR A 55 -24.66 0.44 -12.40
C THR A 55 -25.13 0.71 -10.98
N LEU A 56 -24.21 1.05 -10.06
CA LEU A 56 -24.53 1.25 -8.65
C LEU A 56 -25.48 2.44 -8.46
N MET A 57 -25.24 3.53 -9.19
CA MET A 57 -26.12 4.70 -9.14
C MET A 57 -27.52 4.40 -9.70
N GLY A 58 -27.61 3.82 -10.90
CA GLY A 58 -28.89 3.52 -11.52
C GLY A 58 -29.70 2.51 -10.72
N MET A 59 -29.05 1.44 -10.25
CA MET A 59 -29.69 0.44 -9.39
C MET A 59 -30.10 1.03 -8.05
N GLY A 60 -29.23 1.79 -7.38
CA GLY A 60 -29.56 2.45 -6.13
C GLY A 60 -30.78 3.37 -6.27
N MET A 61 -30.88 4.13 -7.36
CA MET A 61 -32.02 5.00 -7.62
C MET A 61 -33.31 4.23 -7.92
N ILE A 62 -33.25 3.22 -8.78
CA ILE A 62 -34.43 2.41 -9.16
C ILE A 62 -34.99 1.68 -7.92
N PHE A 63 -34.12 1.08 -7.12
CA PHE A 63 -34.54 0.33 -5.93
C PHE A 63 -34.93 1.23 -4.77
N ALA A 64 -34.29 2.40 -4.59
CA ALA A 64 -34.77 3.40 -3.64
C ALA A 64 -36.20 3.85 -3.98
N PHE A 65 -36.49 4.10 -5.26
CA PHE A 65 -37.84 4.46 -5.70
C PHE A 65 -38.86 3.37 -5.35
N PHE A 66 -38.57 2.10 -5.68
CA PHE A 66 -39.46 1.00 -5.34
C PHE A 66 -39.61 0.78 -3.82
N ALA A 67 -38.54 1.00 -3.05
CA ALA A 67 -38.56 0.87 -1.60
C ALA A 67 -39.36 1.98 -0.92
N TYR A 68 -39.35 3.22 -1.42
CA TYR A 68 -40.22 4.28 -0.91
C TYR A 68 -41.67 4.10 -1.37
N GLN A 69 -41.87 3.60 -2.59
CA GLN A 69 -43.21 3.28 -3.09
C GLN A 69 -43.86 2.14 -2.30
N SER A 70 -43.11 1.10 -1.92
CA SER A 70 -43.62 -0.02 -1.11
C SER A 70 -44.04 0.40 0.31
N GLN A 71 -43.53 1.54 0.81
CA GLN A 71 -43.93 2.11 2.10
C GLN A 71 -45.26 2.88 2.06
N GLY A 72 -45.96 2.88 0.92
CA GLY A 72 -47.26 3.53 0.77
C GLY A 72 -47.18 5.04 0.52
N GLU A 73 -45.99 5.57 0.23
CA GLU A 73 -45.82 6.94 -0.23
C GLU A 73 -46.40 7.10 -1.65
N GLY A 74 -47.16 8.16 -1.90
CA GLY A 74 -47.62 8.47 -3.25
C GLY A 74 -46.43 8.63 -4.21
N SER A 75 -46.59 8.23 -5.47
CA SER A 75 -45.48 8.19 -6.45
C SER A 75 -44.70 9.50 -6.56
N ALA A 76 -45.36 10.66 -6.39
CA ALA A 76 -44.69 11.96 -6.39
C ALA A 76 -43.73 12.14 -5.20
N GLN A 77 -44.10 11.66 -4.02
CA GLN A 77 -43.29 11.74 -2.82
C GLN A 77 -42.11 10.76 -2.87
N ALA A 78 -42.33 9.54 -3.37
CA ALA A 78 -41.26 8.56 -3.59
C ALA A 78 -40.20 9.08 -4.56
N ILE A 79 -40.60 9.75 -5.65
CA ILE A 79 -39.66 10.41 -6.57
C ILE A 79 -38.86 11.48 -5.85
N GLN A 80 -39.53 12.37 -5.11
CA GLN A 80 -38.86 13.45 -4.39
C GLN A 80 -37.82 12.91 -3.40
N ARG A 81 -38.19 11.96 -2.54
CA ARG A 81 -37.26 11.37 -1.56
C ARG A 81 -36.09 10.64 -2.23
N THR A 82 -36.34 9.96 -3.34
CA THR A 82 -35.29 9.27 -4.10
C THR A 82 -34.28 10.27 -4.67
N LEU A 83 -34.75 11.39 -5.24
CA LEU A 83 -33.89 12.45 -5.75
C LEU A 83 -33.16 13.19 -4.61
N ASP A 84 -33.84 13.46 -3.50
CA ASP A 84 -33.24 14.09 -2.32
C ASP A 84 -32.13 13.19 -1.73
N LEU A 85 -32.39 11.88 -1.62
CA LEU A 85 -31.39 10.89 -1.21
C LEU A 85 -30.17 10.92 -2.13
N MET A 86 -30.39 10.96 -3.45
CA MET A 86 -29.30 11.05 -4.43
C MET A 86 -28.43 12.28 -4.19
N VAL A 87 -29.05 13.45 -4.03
CA VAL A 87 -28.34 14.72 -3.84
C VAL A 87 -27.60 14.72 -2.50
N GLN A 88 -28.26 14.30 -1.43
CA GLN A 88 -27.67 14.23 -0.09
C GLN A 88 -26.48 13.28 -0.04
N ARG A 89 -26.61 12.07 -0.59
CA ARG A 89 -25.51 11.08 -0.63
C ARG A 89 -24.37 11.54 -1.53
N THR A 90 -24.67 12.20 -2.64
CA THR A 90 -23.65 12.81 -3.50
C THR A 90 -22.89 13.90 -2.74
N PHE A 91 -23.60 14.81 -2.07
CA PHE A 91 -22.98 15.89 -1.30
C PHE A 91 -22.14 15.37 -0.13
N ALA A 92 -22.66 14.37 0.60
CA ALA A 92 -21.95 13.74 1.71
C ALA A 92 -20.63 13.06 1.28
N VAL A 93 -20.63 12.42 0.10
CA VAL A 93 -19.38 11.85 -0.45
C VAL A 93 -18.43 12.96 -0.86
N MET A 94 -18.91 13.99 -1.56
CA MET A 94 -18.07 15.06 -2.12
C MET A 94 -17.45 15.99 -1.06
N THR A 95 -18.00 16.01 0.15
CA THR A 95 -17.50 16.80 1.29
C THR A 95 -16.52 16.03 2.19
N ASN A 96 -16.15 14.80 1.82
CA ASN A 96 -15.25 13.98 2.61
C ASN A 96 -13.76 14.37 2.38
N ASP A 97 -13.11 14.87 3.43
CA ASP A 97 -11.71 15.33 3.38
C ASP A 97 -10.70 14.23 3.05
N VAL A 98 -11.02 12.96 3.36
CA VAL A 98 -10.14 11.83 3.07
C VAL A 98 -10.02 11.62 1.55
N LEU A 99 -11.05 11.96 0.76
CA LEU A 99 -11.00 11.84 -0.69
C LEU A 99 -10.00 12.81 -1.34
N ILE A 100 -9.60 13.88 -0.66
CA ILE A 100 -8.58 14.83 -1.14
C ILE A 100 -7.21 14.13 -1.29
N SER A 101 -6.94 13.11 -0.48
CA SER A 101 -5.70 12.34 -0.56
C SER A 101 -5.57 11.49 -1.82
N ILE A 102 -6.71 11.10 -2.44
CA ILE A 102 -6.75 10.22 -3.63
C ILE A 102 -6.00 10.84 -4.82
N PRO A 103 -6.35 12.03 -5.32
CA PRO A 103 -5.64 12.63 -6.46
C PRO A 103 -4.15 12.84 -6.17
N LEU A 104 -3.76 13.18 -4.94
CA LEU A 104 -2.36 13.39 -4.58
C LEU A 104 -1.55 12.08 -4.63
N PHE A 105 -2.10 10.98 -4.10
CA PHE A 105 -1.47 9.66 -4.18
C PHE A 105 -1.45 9.11 -5.60
N VAL A 106 -2.56 9.25 -6.34
CA VAL A 106 -2.64 8.84 -7.74
C VAL A 106 -1.62 9.63 -8.59
N PHE A 107 -1.48 10.93 -8.33
CA PHE A 107 -0.49 11.78 -9.01
C PHE A 107 0.94 11.35 -8.72
N MET A 108 1.26 11.11 -7.45
CA MET A 108 2.56 10.54 -7.05
C MET A 108 2.84 9.25 -7.83
N GLY A 109 1.86 8.34 -7.85
CA GLY A 109 1.95 7.07 -8.55
C GLY A 109 2.28 7.24 -10.04
N TYR A 110 1.51 8.06 -10.76
CA TYR A 110 1.75 8.32 -12.18
C TYR A 110 3.09 9.00 -12.46
N LEU A 111 3.55 9.86 -11.55
CA LEU A 111 4.82 10.56 -11.75
C LEU A 111 6.02 9.62 -11.57
N VAL A 112 5.98 8.76 -10.56
CA VAL A 112 6.97 7.69 -10.35
C VAL A 112 6.93 6.68 -11.50
N GLU A 113 5.73 6.34 -11.96
CA GLU A 113 5.51 5.46 -13.11
C GLU A 113 6.20 6.00 -14.38
N ARG A 114 5.95 7.27 -14.69
CA ARG A 114 6.46 7.93 -15.90
C ARG A 114 7.92 8.33 -15.80
N ALA A 115 8.50 8.38 -14.59
CA ALA A 115 9.93 8.58 -14.37
C ALA A 115 10.78 7.34 -14.71
N ASN A 116 10.29 6.42 -15.55
CA ASN A 116 10.96 5.21 -16.04
C ASN A 116 11.77 4.45 -14.97
N LEU A 117 11.27 4.50 -13.73
CA LEU A 117 11.87 3.84 -12.59
C LEU A 117 11.56 2.35 -12.63
N ILE A 118 10.38 2.01 -13.14
CA ILE A 118 9.87 0.64 -13.23
C ILE A 118 10.74 -0.21 -14.16
N GLU A 119 11.09 0.28 -15.35
CA GLU A 119 11.89 -0.50 -16.30
C GLU A 119 13.28 -0.81 -15.71
N LYS A 120 13.92 0.19 -15.09
CA LYS A 120 15.21 0.05 -14.41
C LYS A 120 15.13 -0.88 -13.20
N LEU A 121 14.08 -0.75 -12.40
CA LEU A 121 13.82 -1.60 -11.25
C LEU A 121 13.56 -3.05 -11.69
N PHE A 122 12.73 -3.26 -12.71
CA PHE A 122 12.45 -4.57 -13.28
C PHE A 122 13.72 -5.23 -13.80
N LYS A 123 14.52 -4.51 -14.60
CA LYS A 123 15.79 -5.02 -15.12
C LYS A 123 16.77 -5.39 -14.01
N SER A 124 16.90 -4.53 -12.99
CA SER A 124 17.82 -4.79 -11.86
C SER A 124 17.35 -5.97 -10.99
N LEU A 125 16.05 -6.06 -10.69
CA LEU A 125 15.46 -7.19 -9.97
C LEU A 125 15.60 -8.50 -10.75
N HIS A 126 15.32 -8.46 -12.06
CA HIS A 126 15.50 -9.61 -12.94
C HIS A 126 16.93 -10.16 -12.89
N LEU A 127 17.94 -9.29 -13.03
CA LEU A 127 19.35 -9.68 -12.95
C LEU A 127 19.73 -10.19 -11.54
N SER A 128 19.14 -9.63 -10.49
CA SER A 128 19.38 -10.07 -9.11
C SER A 128 18.82 -11.47 -8.82
N LEU A 129 17.68 -11.79 -9.44
CA LEU A 129 16.95 -13.04 -9.26
C LEU A 129 17.30 -14.08 -10.32
N ALA A 130 18.29 -13.82 -11.19
CA ALA A 130 18.67 -14.69 -12.31
C ALA A 130 19.03 -16.14 -11.92
N ARG A 131 19.35 -16.40 -10.64
CA ARG A 131 19.64 -17.74 -10.09
C ARG A 131 18.42 -18.45 -9.48
N VAL A 132 17.29 -17.76 -9.36
CA VAL A 132 16.05 -18.31 -8.78
C VAL A 132 15.24 -19.01 -9.88
N PRO A 133 14.65 -20.19 -9.62
CA PRO A 133 13.70 -20.80 -10.55
C PRO A 133 12.56 -19.85 -10.87
N ALA A 134 12.13 -19.80 -12.13
CA ALA A 134 11.11 -18.86 -12.60
C ALA A 134 11.46 -17.36 -12.38
N ALA A 135 12.76 -17.01 -12.45
CA ALA A 135 13.31 -15.68 -12.17
C ALA A 135 12.54 -14.50 -12.78
N LEU A 136 12.04 -14.61 -14.02
CA LEU A 136 11.29 -13.54 -14.68
C LEU A 136 9.96 -13.28 -13.97
N ALA A 137 9.20 -14.34 -13.68
CA ALA A 137 7.93 -14.22 -12.99
C ALA A 137 8.09 -13.77 -11.53
N VAL A 138 9.14 -14.25 -10.85
CA VAL A 138 9.48 -13.75 -9.49
C VAL A 138 9.86 -12.28 -9.53
N ALA A 139 10.68 -11.85 -10.49
CA ALA A 139 11.06 -10.44 -10.64
C ALA A 139 9.84 -9.57 -10.93
N THR A 140 8.89 -10.03 -11.76
CA THR A 140 7.62 -9.34 -11.99
C THR A 140 6.81 -9.20 -10.71
N LEU A 141 6.60 -10.29 -9.95
CA LEU A 141 5.83 -10.24 -8.71
C LEU A 141 6.45 -9.31 -7.67
N VAL A 142 7.78 -9.36 -7.50
CA VAL A 142 8.50 -8.48 -6.57
C VAL A 142 8.44 -7.02 -7.05
N THR A 143 8.61 -6.77 -8.34
CA THR A 143 8.45 -5.42 -8.92
C THR A 143 7.03 -4.91 -8.68
N CYS A 144 6.01 -5.73 -8.92
CA CYS A 144 4.61 -5.39 -8.64
C CYS A 144 4.38 -5.10 -7.15
N ALA A 145 4.92 -5.91 -6.24
CA ALA A 145 4.73 -5.72 -4.80
C ALA A 145 5.38 -4.41 -4.31
N ILE A 146 6.58 -4.10 -4.79
CA ILE A 146 7.25 -2.82 -4.47
C ILE A 146 6.46 -1.66 -5.06
N PHE A 147 6.03 -1.78 -6.32
CA PHE A 147 5.36 -0.68 -7.02
C PHE A 147 3.89 -0.49 -6.63
N ALA A 148 3.27 -1.54 -6.09
CA ALA A 148 1.95 -1.53 -5.49
C ALA A 148 1.85 -0.46 -4.40
N THR A 149 2.88 -0.36 -3.54
CA THR A 149 2.97 0.66 -2.48
C THR A 149 3.04 2.09 -3.02
N ALA A 150 3.50 2.30 -4.26
CA ALA A 150 3.67 3.64 -4.82
C ALA A 150 2.44 4.12 -5.58
N THR A 151 1.69 3.20 -6.20
CA THR A 151 0.59 3.55 -7.12
C THR A 151 -0.79 3.25 -6.58
N GLY A 152 -0.97 2.13 -5.86
CA GLY A 152 -2.28 1.69 -5.40
C GLY A 152 -3.33 1.42 -6.51
N ILE A 153 -2.93 1.38 -7.79
CA ILE A 153 -3.85 1.27 -8.95
C ILE A 153 -3.57 -0.01 -9.73
N VAL A 154 -4.46 -0.99 -9.60
CA VAL A 154 -4.30 -2.31 -10.24
C VAL A 154 -4.16 -2.20 -11.76
N GLY A 155 -5.04 -1.44 -12.41
CA GLY A 155 -5.08 -1.34 -13.87
C GLY A 155 -3.76 -0.85 -14.49
N ALA A 156 -3.16 0.18 -13.91
CA ALA A 156 -1.91 0.77 -14.41
C ALA A 156 -0.72 -0.19 -14.25
N VAL A 157 -0.58 -0.83 -13.09
CA VAL A 157 0.51 -1.78 -12.86
C VAL A 157 0.40 -2.99 -13.79
N VAL A 158 -0.81 -3.51 -13.99
CA VAL A 158 -1.05 -4.65 -14.89
C VAL A 158 -0.75 -4.29 -16.33
N THR A 159 -1.18 -3.12 -16.83
CA THR A 159 -0.92 -2.73 -18.22
C THR A 159 0.57 -2.52 -18.48
N LEU A 160 1.29 -1.86 -17.56
CA LEU A 160 2.73 -1.65 -17.70
C LEU A 160 3.52 -2.95 -17.63
N MET A 161 3.25 -3.80 -16.64
CA MET A 161 3.91 -5.11 -16.55
C MET A 161 3.50 -6.01 -17.72
N GLY A 162 2.29 -5.86 -18.24
CA GLY A 162 1.86 -6.48 -19.49
C GLY A 162 2.71 -6.06 -20.69
N LEU A 163 3.05 -4.77 -20.81
CA LEU A 163 3.88 -4.28 -21.91
C LEU A 163 5.38 -4.57 -21.72
N LEU A 164 5.86 -4.59 -20.48
CA LEU A 164 7.29 -4.75 -20.16
C LEU A 164 7.69 -6.22 -19.92
N ALA A 165 6.95 -6.94 -19.09
CA ALA A 165 7.33 -8.26 -18.62
C ALA A 165 6.78 -9.40 -19.50
N LEU A 166 5.55 -9.28 -20.03
CA LEU A 166 4.95 -10.34 -20.85
C LEU A 166 5.80 -10.69 -22.08
N PRO A 167 6.29 -9.72 -22.90
CA PRO A 167 7.10 -10.06 -24.07
C PRO A 167 8.42 -10.73 -23.68
N SER A 168 9.02 -10.32 -22.56
CA SER A 168 10.25 -10.92 -22.03
C SER A 168 10.02 -12.36 -21.56
N MET A 169 8.92 -12.63 -20.85
CA MET A 169 8.54 -13.99 -20.43
C MET A 169 8.28 -14.92 -21.61
N LEU A 170 7.54 -14.45 -22.62
CA LEU A 170 7.23 -15.25 -23.80
C LEU A 170 8.48 -15.56 -24.64
N LYS A 171 9.39 -14.60 -24.80
CA LYS A 171 10.70 -14.82 -25.45
C LYS A 171 11.55 -15.84 -24.70
N ALA A 172 11.47 -15.86 -23.38
CA ALA A 172 12.15 -16.84 -22.54
C ALA A 172 11.47 -18.23 -22.55
N GLY A 173 10.31 -18.39 -23.20
CA GLY A 173 9.60 -19.67 -23.30
C GLY A 173 8.60 -19.95 -22.16
N TYR A 174 8.15 -18.93 -21.42
CA TYR A 174 7.15 -19.12 -20.37
C TYR A 174 5.78 -19.44 -20.94
N ASN A 175 5.01 -20.27 -20.22
CA ASN A 175 3.62 -20.50 -20.57
C ASN A 175 2.77 -19.23 -20.40
N VAL A 176 1.93 -18.93 -21.40
CA VAL A 176 1.07 -17.73 -21.43
C VAL A 176 0.19 -17.61 -20.18
N LYS A 177 -0.36 -18.73 -19.67
CA LYS A 177 -1.24 -18.72 -18.49
C LYS A 177 -0.48 -18.33 -17.23
N LEU A 178 0.74 -18.84 -17.07
CA LEU A 178 1.60 -18.51 -15.93
C LEU A 178 2.06 -17.05 -15.99
N ALA A 179 2.48 -16.59 -17.17
CA ALA A 179 2.91 -15.21 -17.37
C ALA A 179 1.77 -14.21 -17.14
N ALA A 180 0.61 -14.44 -17.76
CA ALA A 180 -0.58 -13.62 -17.55
C ALA A 180 -1.03 -13.65 -16.09
N GLY A 181 -1.07 -14.83 -15.46
CA GLY A 181 -1.43 -14.99 -14.05
C GLY A 181 -0.49 -14.27 -13.09
N ALA A 182 0.83 -14.31 -13.33
CA ALA A 182 1.81 -13.61 -12.49
C ALA A 182 1.66 -12.09 -12.62
N ILE A 183 1.40 -11.57 -13.82
CA ILE A 183 1.20 -10.14 -14.06
C ILE A 183 -0.09 -9.65 -13.42
N THR A 184 -1.21 -10.36 -13.61
CA THR A 184 -2.50 -9.97 -13.04
C THR A 184 -2.51 -10.11 -11.53
N ALA A 185 -2.01 -11.22 -10.98
CA ALA A 185 -1.92 -11.42 -9.53
C ALA A 185 -0.99 -10.39 -8.87
N GLY A 186 0.16 -10.11 -9.49
CA GLY A 186 1.09 -9.09 -9.01
C GLY A 186 0.45 -7.70 -9.01
N GLY A 187 -0.23 -7.31 -10.08
CA GLY A 187 -0.89 -6.00 -10.15
C GLY A 187 -2.01 -5.81 -9.12
N CYS A 188 -2.72 -6.88 -8.74
CA CYS A 188 -3.73 -6.82 -7.69
C CYS A 188 -3.17 -6.55 -6.28
N LEU A 189 -1.86 -6.73 -6.06
CA LEU A 189 -1.21 -6.39 -4.79
C LEU A 189 -1.30 -4.89 -4.44
N GLY A 190 -1.51 -4.03 -5.45
CA GLY A 190 -1.75 -2.59 -5.27
C GLY A 190 -2.92 -2.24 -4.35
N ILE A 191 -3.90 -3.14 -4.22
CA ILE A 191 -5.04 -2.94 -3.32
C ILE A 191 -4.63 -3.13 -1.85
N LEU A 192 -3.69 -4.04 -1.59
CA LEU A 192 -3.46 -4.57 -0.25
C LEU A 192 -2.21 -3.99 0.43
N ILE A 193 -1.17 -3.62 -0.33
CA ILE A 193 0.10 -3.16 0.25
C ILE A 193 0.09 -1.63 0.43
N PRO A 194 0.20 -1.09 1.67
CA PRO A 194 0.16 0.34 1.92
C PRO A 194 1.39 1.12 1.38
N PRO A 195 1.26 2.43 1.07
CA PRO A 195 0.01 3.21 1.03
C PRO A 195 -0.85 2.81 -0.18
N SER A 196 -2.14 2.52 0.06
CA SER A 196 -3.08 2.10 -0.99
C SER A 196 -4.30 2.99 -1.01
N VAL A 197 -4.56 3.60 -2.17
CA VAL A 197 -5.75 4.40 -2.43
C VAL A 197 -7.00 3.59 -2.07
N MET A 198 -7.07 2.31 -2.42
CA MET A 198 -8.25 1.48 -2.14
C MET A 198 -8.52 1.27 -0.63
N LEU A 199 -7.48 1.22 0.21
CA LEU A 199 -7.65 1.12 1.66
C LEU A 199 -8.06 2.46 2.29
N ILE A 200 -7.53 3.57 1.78
CA ILE A 200 -8.00 4.92 2.16
C ILE A 200 -9.50 5.04 1.85
N VAL A 201 -9.86 4.63 0.64
CA VAL A 201 -11.21 4.62 0.12
C VAL A 201 -12.14 3.81 1.03
N TYR A 202 -11.74 2.57 1.34
CA TYR A 202 -12.51 1.70 2.23
C TYR A 202 -12.65 2.31 3.63
N GLY A 203 -11.58 2.88 4.19
CA GLY A 203 -11.59 3.57 5.49
C GLY A 203 -12.59 4.71 5.54
N ALA A 204 -12.60 5.56 4.50
CA ALA A 204 -13.54 6.67 4.39
C ALA A 204 -15.00 6.22 4.37
N THR A 205 -15.31 5.13 3.65
CA THR A 205 -16.69 4.60 3.58
C THR A 205 -17.12 3.82 4.82
N ALA A 206 -16.20 3.07 5.42
CA ALA A 206 -16.50 2.25 6.59
C ALA A 206 -16.43 3.05 7.89
N GLY A 207 -16.03 4.33 7.85
CA GLY A 207 -15.87 5.17 9.03
C GLY A 207 -14.75 4.69 9.95
N VAL A 208 -13.76 3.96 9.42
CA VAL A 208 -12.65 3.39 10.20
C VAL A 208 -11.34 4.12 9.86
N SER A 209 -10.45 4.18 10.85
CA SER A 209 -9.13 4.81 10.67
C SER A 209 -8.33 4.14 9.55
N VAL A 210 -7.90 4.95 8.58
CA VAL A 210 -7.01 4.54 7.47
C VAL A 210 -5.70 3.95 8.01
N VAL A 211 -5.17 4.51 9.11
CA VAL A 211 -3.93 4.05 9.73
C VAL A 211 -4.08 2.61 10.25
N LYS A 212 -5.20 2.32 10.91
CA LYS A 212 -5.51 0.96 11.39
C LYS A 212 -5.66 -0.02 10.22
N LEU A 213 -6.33 0.40 9.14
CA LEU A 213 -6.43 -0.40 7.93
C LEU A 213 -5.06 -0.68 7.29
N TYR A 214 -4.18 0.31 7.25
CA TYR A 214 -2.81 0.13 6.75
C TYR A 214 -2.03 -0.87 7.61
N ALA A 215 -2.07 -0.72 8.93
CA ALA A 215 -1.42 -1.65 9.85
C ALA A 215 -1.98 -3.08 9.68
N GLY A 216 -3.30 -3.22 9.57
CA GLY A 216 -3.98 -4.50 9.37
C GLY A 216 -3.71 -5.15 8.00
N ALA A 217 -3.55 -4.35 6.95
CA ALA A 217 -3.33 -4.84 5.59
C ALA A 217 -1.86 -5.15 5.28
N PHE A 218 -0.91 -4.58 6.04
CA PHE A 218 0.52 -4.74 5.79
C PHE A 218 0.98 -6.20 5.81
N PHE A 219 0.61 -6.95 6.87
CA PHE A 219 0.98 -8.36 6.98
C PHE A 219 0.33 -9.25 5.90
N PRO A 220 -1.01 -9.19 5.68
CA PRO A 220 -1.64 -9.90 4.57
C PRO A 220 -1.04 -9.57 3.20
N GLY A 221 -0.68 -8.30 2.95
CA GLY A 221 -0.06 -7.85 1.72
C GLY A 221 1.26 -8.55 1.43
N ILE A 222 2.18 -8.53 2.39
CA ILE A 222 3.49 -9.17 2.27
C ILE A 222 3.36 -10.69 2.23
N MET A 223 2.47 -11.26 3.06
CA MET A 223 2.19 -12.69 3.07
C MET A 223 1.72 -13.17 1.69
N LEU A 224 0.74 -12.48 1.09
CA LEU A 224 0.19 -12.85 -0.20
C LEU A 224 1.23 -12.72 -1.32
N ALA A 225 2.02 -11.63 -1.32
CA ALA A 225 3.15 -11.48 -2.24
C ALA A 225 4.16 -12.64 -2.10
N GLY A 226 4.47 -13.04 -0.86
CA GLY A 226 5.33 -14.18 -0.56
C GLY A 226 4.74 -15.51 -1.06
N LEU A 227 3.44 -15.74 -0.89
CA LEU A 227 2.74 -16.91 -1.39
C LEU A 227 2.76 -16.97 -2.92
N TYR A 228 2.57 -15.85 -3.62
CA TYR A 228 2.67 -15.79 -5.07
C TYR A 228 4.09 -16.12 -5.57
N VAL A 229 5.10 -15.57 -4.92
CA VAL A 229 6.51 -15.87 -5.24
C VAL A 229 6.81 -17.34 -4.99
N ALA A 230 6.40 -17.88 -3.85
CA ALA A 230 6.59 -19.29 -3.50
C ALA A 230 5.90 -20.20 -4.52
N TYR A 231 4.64 -19.90 -4.88
CA TYR A 231 3.89 -20.65 -5.88
C TYR A 231 4.63 -20.70 -7.22
N VAL A 232 5.09 -19.55 -7.72
CA VAL A 232 5.83 -19.47 -9.00
C VAL A 232 7.16 -20.21 -8.95
N ILE A 233 7.89 -20.15 -7.82
CA ILE A 233 9.14 -20.91 -7.63
C ILE A 233 8.86 -22.42 -7.61
N ILE A 234 7.83 -22.86 -6.89
CA ILE A 234 7.42 -24.26 -6.82
C ILE A 234 7.03 -24.76 -8.21
N VAL A 235 6.23 -24.00 -8.95
CA VAL A 235 5.85 -24.33 -10.32
C VAL A 235 7.07 -24.40 -11.24
N GLY A 236 8.01 -23.45 -11.14
CA GLY A 236 9.24 -23.47 -11.92
C GLY A 236 10.17 -24.65 -11.61
N LYS A 237 10.13 -25.18 -10.39
CA LYS A 237 10.87 -26.41 -10.01
C LYS A 237 10.16 -27.68 -10.44
N LEU A 238 8.84 -27.77 -10.25
CA LEU A 238 8.06 -28.98 -10.53
C LEU A 238 7.74 -29.14 -12.03
N LYS A 239 7.58 -28.03 -12.75
CA LYS A 239 7.22 -28.01 -14.18
C LYS A 239 8.13 -27.02 -14.92
N PRO A 240 9.41 -27.40 -15.17
CA PRO A 240 10.37 -26.54 -15.85
C PRO A 240 9.92 -26.09 -17.25
N GLU A 241 9.07 -26.87 -17.93
CA GLU A 241 8.50 -26.52 -19.23
C GLU A 241 7.62 -25.26 -19.20
N MET A 242 6.97 -24.95 -18.06
CA MET A 242 6.10 -23.78 -17.95
C MET A 242 6.86 -22.50 -17.60
N ALA A 243 8.05 -22.64 -17.01
CA ALA A 243 8.92 -21.54 -16.60
C ALA A 243 10.39 -21.97 -16.74
N PRO A 244 10.90 -22.05 -17.98
CA PRO A 244 12.25 -22.53 -18.23
C PRO A 244 13.30 -21.62 -17.58
N PRO A 245 14.40 -22.21 -17.09
CA PRO A 245 15.49 -21.44 -16.51
C PRO A 245 16.18 -20.61 -17.61
N LEU A 246 16.59 -19.38 -17.27
CA LEU A 246 17.23 -18.45 -18.20
C LEU A 246 18.48 -19.08 -18.86
N SER A 247 18.73 -18.75 -20.13
CA SER A 247 19.96 -19.16 -20.83
C SER A 247 21.20 -18.57 -20.13
N ALA A 248 22.37 -19.20 -20.30
CA ALA A 248 23.61 -18.68 -19.71
C ALA A 248 24.03 -17.31 -20.27
N GLU A 249 23.52 -16.94 -21.45
CA GLU A 249 23.77 -15.66 -22.12
C GLU A 249 22.96 -14.53 -21.48
N ASP A 250 21.67 -14.76 -21.21
CA ASP A 250 20.78 -13.79 -20.56
C ASP A 250 21.14 -13.54 -19.08
N ARG A 251 21.99 -14.40 -18.50
CA ARG A 251 22.53 -14.27 -17.13
C ARG A 251 23.79 -13.42 -17.05
N LYS A 252 24.39 -13.02 -18.19
CA LYS A 252 25.63 -12.22 -18.19
C LYS A 252 25.32 -10.76 -17.85
N VAL A 253 25.95 -10.26 -16.79
CA VAL A 253 25.90 -8.85 -16.40
C VAL A 253 27.17 -8.17 -16.89
N GLU A 254 27.04 -7.13 -17.70
CA GLU A 254 28.18 -6.30 -18.09
C GLU A 254 28.67 -5.48 -16.89
N LEU A 255 29.97 -5.58 -16.59
CA LEU A 255 30.57 -4.87 -15.46
C LEU A 255 30.92 -3.44 -15.89
N ALA A 256 30.54 -2.46 -15.05
CA ALA A 256 30.97 -1.08 -15.23
C ALA A 256 32.51 -0.97 -15.23
N PRO A 257 33.13 0.02 -15.91
CA PRO A 257 34.58 0.14 -16.06
C PRO A 257 35.34 0.10 -14.74
N ALA A 258 34.80 0.76 -13.70
CA ALA A 258 35.39 0.77 -12.37
C ALA A 258 35.28 -0.59 -11.66
N THR A 259 34.17 -1.32 -11.84
CA THR A 259 33.97 -2.67 -11.27
C THR A 259 34.82 -3.71 -12.02
N LYS A 260 35.03 -3.52 -13.32
CA LYS A 260 35.92 -4.33 -14.15
C LYS A 260 37.39 -4.20 -13.69
N LYS A 261 37.87 -2.98 -13.43
CA LYS A 261 39.20 -2.75 -12.83
C LYS A 261 39.34 -3.42 -11.46
N LEU A 262 38.31 -3.39 -10.62
CA LEU A 262 38.34 -4.05 -9.32
C LEU A 262 38.34 -5.59 -9.43
N SER A 263 37.71 -6.14 -10.48
CA SER A 263 37.64 -7.58 -10.73
C SER A 263 39.00 -8.22 -11.03
N GLU A 264 39.99 -7.43 -11.49
CA GLU A 264 41.37 -7.88 -11.72
C GLU A 264 42.07 -8.28 -10.40
N TYR A 265 41.60 -7.78 -9.25
CA TYR A 265 42.18 -8.02 -7.92
C TYR A 265 41.47 -9.11 -7.12
N GLY A 266 40.34 -9.62 -7.62
CA GLY A 266 39.59 -10.73 -7.03
C GLY A 266 38.12 -10.77 -7.44
N GLN A 267 37.54 -11.98 -7.40
CA GLN A 267 36.12 -12.19 -7.76
C GLN A 267 35.14 -11.71 -6.68
N SER A 268 35.60 -11.59 -5.43
CA SER A 268 34.81 -11.13 -4.27
C SER A 268 35.08 -9.66 -3.98
N ALA A 269 34.04 -8.88 -3.76
CA ALA A 269 34.12 -7.42 -3.65
C ALA A 269 34.92 -6.95 -2.42
N LEU A 270 34.69 -7.54 -1.25
CA LEU A 270 35.32 -7.11 0.01
C LEU A 270 36.84 -7.41 0.06
N PRO A 271 37.32 -8.63 -0.28
CA PRO A 271 38.75 -8.91 -0.32
C PRO A 271 39.48 -8.17 -1.43
N ALA A 272 38.84 -7.97 -2.59
CA ALA A 272 39.41 -7.20 -3.69
C ALA A 272 39.56 -5.72 -3.33
N LEU A 273 38.57 -5.13 -2.64
CA LEU A 273 38.65 -3.77 -2.11
C LEU A 273 39.81 -3.63 -1.10
N LEU A 274 39.96 -4.56 -0.16
CA LEU A 274 41.04 -4.54 0.83
C LEU A 274 42.43 -4.67 0.18
N LYS A 275 42.56 -5.52 -0.84
CA LYS A 275 43.80 -5.65 -1.62
C LYS A 275 44.10 -4.40 -2.46
N ALA A 276 43.07 -3.82 -3.08
CA ALA A 276 43.18 -2.56 -3.82
C ALA A 276 43.59 -1.39 -2.92
N LEU A 277 43.07 -1.33 -1.68
CA LEU A 277 43.44 -0.29 -0.70
C LEU A 277 44.90 -0.43 -0.23
N LYS A 278 45.39 -1.66 -0.04
CA LYS A 278 46.78 -1.96 0.33
C LYS A 278 47.75 -1.78 -0.84
N GLY A 279 47.34 -2.05 -2.08
CA GLY A 279 48.13 -1.96 -3.32
C GLY A 279 47.97 -0.63 -4.08
N ARG A 280 47.87 0.49 -3.36
CA ARG A 280 47.43 1.83 -3.83
C ARG A 280 48.13 2.40 -5.08
N ARG A 281 49.30 1.88 -5.47
CA ARG A 281 50.07 2.28 -6.67
C ARG A 281 49.81 1.41 -7.91
N ALA A 282 49.23 0.22 -7.75
CA ALA A 282 48.95 -0.71 -8.85
C ALA A 282 47.53 -0.57 -9.42
N THR A 283 46.61 0.00 -8.63
CA THR A 283 45.23 0.26 -9.06
C THR A 283 45.18 1.48 -9.99
N ASN A 284 44.94 1.26 -11.29
CA ASN A 284 44.64 2.30 -12.29
C ASN A 284 43.28 3.02 -12.04
N MET A 285 42.96 3.30 -10.79
CA MET A 285 41.73 3.95 -10.31
C MET A 285 42.07 5.25 -9.58
N THR A 286 41.21 6.25 -9.75
CA THR A 286 41.31 7.51 -9.01
C THR A 286 40.83 7.35 -7.57
N MET A 287 41.33 8.16 -6.62
CA MET A 287 40.92 8.09 -5.20
C MET A 287 39.40 8.25 -5.02
N GLY A 288 38.76 9.08 -5.86
CA GLY A 288 37.30 9.26 -5.83
C GLY A 288 36.52 8.01 -6.27
N GLU A 289 37.03 7.24 -7.23
CA GLU A 289 36.40 5.99 -7.66
C GLU A 289 36.52 4.90 -6.58
N LEU A 290 37.70 4.78 -5.96
CA LEU A 290 37.92 3.82 -4.88
C LEU A 290 37.04 4.15 -3.66
N PHE A 291 36.95 5.42 -3.29
CA PHE A 291 36.08 5.87 -2.18
C PHE A 291 34.60 5.62 -2.48
N LYS A 292 34.13 5.88 -3.70
CA LYS A 292 32.76 5.55 -4.12
C LYS A 292 32.47 4.06 -4.01
N GLN A 293 33.40 3.20 -4.44
CA GLN A 293 33.23 1.75 -4.31
C GLN A 293 33.25 1.29 -2.85
N PHE A 294 34.12 1.87 -2.03
CA PHE A 294 34.17 1.63 -0.58
C PHE A 294 32.83 1.99 0.08
N MET A 295 32.29 3.18 -0.21
CA MET A 295 30.99 3.63 0.31
C MET A 295 29.84 2.70 -0.10
N VAL A 296 29.81 2.24 -1.35
CA VAL A 296 28.76 1.32 -1.82
C VAL A 296 28.87 -0.05 -1.14
N ILE A 297 30.09 -0.58 -0.98
CA ILE A 297 30.30 -1.89 -0.35
C ILE A 297 29.96 -1.84 1.14
N ILE A 298 30.37 -0.79 1.85
CA ILE A 298 30.16 -0.67 3.32
C ILE A 298 28.79 -0.06 3.66
N GLY A 299 28.12 0.59 2.70
CA GLY A 299 26.81 1.21 2.87
C GLY A 299 25.76 0.33 3.58
N PRO A 300 25.56 -0.94 3.20
CA PRO A 300 24.64 -1.85 3.90
C PRO A 300 24.96 -2.05 5.37
N LEU A 301 26.25 -2.13 5.74
CA LEU A 301 26.69 -2.29 7.13
C LEU A 301 26.47 -1.01 7.93
N ILE A 302 26.72 0.16 7.33
CA ILE A 302 26.40 1.45 7.95
C ILE A 302 24.89 1.57 8.16
N PHE A 303 24.09 1.25 7.15
CA PHE A 303 22.63 1.29 7.23
C PHE A 303 22.10 0.35 8.31
N PHE A 304 22.62 -0.88 8.38
CA PHE A 304 22.29 -1.83 9.43
C PHE A 304 22.63 -1.27 10.82
N ALA A 305 23.83 -0.70 11.00
CA ALA A 305 24.23 -0.10 12.27
C ALA A 305 23.32 1.07 12.68
N ILE A 306 22.94 1.94 11.72
CA ILE A 306 22.03 3.06 11.97
C ILE A 306 20.64 2.56 12.41
N ILE A 307 20.04 1.63 11.66
CA ILE A 307 18.73 1.07 12.01
C ILE A 307 18.79 0.37 13.37
N MET A 308 19.80 -0.45 13.63
CA MET A 308 19.95 -1.11 14.93
C MET A 308 20.15 -0.12 16.07
N THR A 309 20.78 1.03 15.82
CA THR A 309 20.91 2.10 16.82
C THR A 309 19.58 2.81 17.06
N LEU A 310 18.79 3.07 16.00
CA LEU A 310 17.45 3.67 16.12
C LEU A 310 16.50 2.74 16.87
N ILE A 311 16.48 1.46 16.53
CA ILE A 311 15.68 0.44 17.22
C ILE A 311 16.09 0.36 18.69
N HIS A 312 17.40 0.39 18.98
CA HIS A 312 17.88 0.41 20.36
C HIS A 312 17.38 1.64 21.12
N ARG A 313 17.42 2.83 20.51
CA ARG A 313 16.93 4.06 21.13
C ARG A 313 15.44 4.01 21.43
N VAL A 314 14.63 3.47 20.52
CA VAL A 314 13.19 3.30 20.73
C VAL A 314 12.91 2.24 21.78
N ALA A 315 13.63 1.11 21.73
CA ALA A 315 13.45 -0.01 22.67
C ALA A 315 13.96 0.28 24.09
N THR A 316 14.84 1.27 24.26
CA THR A 316 15.39 1.69 25.57
C THR A 316 14.82 3.04 26.03
N ALA A 317 13.86 3.60 25.30
CA ALA A 317 13.21 4.85 25.67
C ALA A 317 12.48 4.67 27.02
N PRO A 318 12.63 5.62 27.97
CA PRO A 318 11.89 5.58 29.21
C PRO A 318 10.39 5.73 28.92
N ILE A 319 9.57 4.89 29.54
CA ILE A 319 8.11 5.05 29.50
C ILE A 319 7.79 6.26 30.40
N GLU A 320 7.18 7.30 29.84
CA GLU A 320 6.59 8.37 30.65
C GLU A 320 5.49 7.74 31.52
N GLN A 321 5.79 7.56 32.81
CA GLN A 321 4.76 7.29 33.80
C GLN A 321 3.95 8.57 33.97
N VAL A 322 2.83 8.67 33.27
CA VAL A 322 1.73 9.52 33.75
C VAL A 322 1.40 8.98 35.13
N ALA A 323 1.54 9.80 36.16
CA ALA A 323 1.28 9.44 37.54
C ALA A 323 -0.20 9.06 37.73
N THR A 324 -0.55 7.83 37.40
CA THR A 324 -1.76 7.17 37.89
C THR A 324 -1.47 6.73 39.31
N GLY A 325 -1.65 7.64 40.25
CA GLY A 325 -1.73 7.26 41.65
C GLY A 325 -2.94 6.36 41.83
N PHE A 326 -2.76 5.05 41.82
CA PHE A 326 -3.47 4.05 42.62
C PHE A 326 -2.78 2.70 42.42
N ALA A 327 -2.17 2.20 43.50
CA ALA A 327 -1.54 0.89 43.56
C ALA A 327 -2.60 -0.21 43.81
N SER A 328 -2.31 -1.38 43.22
CA SER A 328 -2.80 -2.73 43.53
C SER A 328 -4.31 -2.99 43.46
N ASP A 329 -4.76 -3.71 42.43
CA ASP A 329 -5.08 -5.14 42.59
C ASP A 329 -5.17 -5.85 41.23
N GLY A 330 -4.90 -7.16 41.22
CA GLY A 330 -4.79 -7.96 39.99
C GLY A 330 -6.09 -8.07 39.19
N GLY A 331 -6.00 -7.83 37.88
CA GLY A 331 -7.07 -8.10 36.92
C GLY A 331 -6.67 -7.66 35.51
N MET A 332 -6.89 -8.52 34.52
CA MET A 332 -6.50 -8.30 33.12
C MET A 332 -6.94 -6.93 32.58
N ILE A 333 -5.98 -6.18 32.02
CA ILE A 333 -6.24 -4.91 31.34
C ILE A 333 -6.58 -5.18 29.87
N SER A 334 -7.80 -4.83 29.49
CA SER A 334 -8.25 -4.66 28.11
C SER A 334 -7.71 -3.34 27.52
N LEU A 335 -7.13 -3.43 26.32
CA LEU A 335 -6.53 -2.34 25.54
C LEU A 335 -7.60 -1.47 24.85
N GLU A 336 -8.45 -0.77 25.60
CA GLU A 336 -9.54 0.04 25.01
C GLU A 336 -9.68 1.50 25.48
N ALA A 337 -8.82 2.02 26.37
CA ALA A 337 -9.07 3.34 26.98
C ALA A 337 -8.09 4.48 26.61
N ALA A 338 -7.25 4.34 25.59
CA ALA A 338 -6.20 5.34 25.29
C ALA A 338 -6.28 6.02 23.90
N GLU A 339 -7.43 5.97 23.21
CA GLU A 339 -7.58 6.64 21.89
C GLU A 339 -8.64 7.77 21.84
N GLU A 340 -9.34 8.07 22.93
CA GLU A 340 -10.28 9.20 22.99
C GLU A 340 -9.67 10.41 23.71
N SER A 341 -8.74 11.11 23.07
CA SER A 341 -8.39 12.46 23.57
C SER A 341 -7.95 13.46 22.50
N ASN A 342 -8.22 13.23 21.22
CA ASN A 342 -7.98 14.24 20.18
C ASN A 342 -9.17 14.34 19.22
N ALA A 343 -10.20 15.06 19.65
CA ALA A 343 -11.19 15.68 18.77
C ALA A 343 -11.06 17.22 18.87
N PRO A 344 -11.19 17.97 17.77
CA PRO A 344 -11.06 19.43 17.78
C PRO A 344 -12.17 20.07 18.61
N GLN A 345 -11.84 21.09 19.41
CA GLN A 345 -12.80 21.94 20.11
C GLN A 345 -13.75 22.59 19.10
N ALA A 346 -15.04 22.24 19.18
CA ALA A 346 -16.11 22.97 18.53
C ALA A 346 -16.58 24.09 19.46
N ASP A 347 -16.64 25.31 18.92
CA ASP A 347 -17.10 26.52 19.59
C ASP A 347 -18.49 26.33 20.23
N SER A 348 -18.58 26.68 21.52
CA SER A 348 -19.79 26.64 22.31
C SER A 348 -20.79 27.71 21.85
N ILE A 349 -21.93 27.29 21.28
CA ILE A 349 -23.12 28.14 21.15
C ILE A 349 -23.93 28.01 22.43
N ALA A 350 -24.12 29.12 23.14
CA ALA A 350 -24.90 29.20 24.37
C ALA A 350 -26.40 29.00 24.09
N LEU A 351 -27.07 28.16 24.89
CA LEU A 351 -28.52 28.06 24.97
C LEU A 351 -29.08 29.06 26.02
N PRO A 352 -30.28 29.63 25.78
CA PRO A 352 -30.88 30.68 26.62
C PRO A 352 -31.43 30.16 27.96
N PRO A 353 -31.59 31.04 28.97
CA PRO A 353 -31.85 30.65 30.36
C PRO A 353 -33.35 30.41 30.62
N GLY A 354 -33.69 29.32 31.32
CA GLY A 354 -35.06 29.11 31.83
C GLY A 354 -35.54 27.67 32.00
N ALA A 355 -34.76 26.80 32.65
CA ALA A 355 -35.27 25.57 33.25
C ALA A 355 -34.36 25.16 34.42
N GLU A 356 -34.73 25.58 35.62
CA GLU A 356 -34.20 25.00 36.86
C GLU A 356 -35.02 23.77 37.27
N GLU A 357 -34.38 22.95 38.10
CA GLU A 357 -34.86 21.76 38.83
C GLU A 357 -34.78 20.41 38.10
N ASP A 358 -33.67 19.69 38.31
CA ASP A 358 -33.66 18.69 39.40
C ASP A 358 -32.23 18.28 39.76
N ALA A 359 -31.93 18.41 41.06
CA ALA A 359 -30.63 18.09 41.65
C ALA A 359 -30.49 16.59 41.90
N LYS A 360 -29.35 16.00 41.52
CA LYS A 360 -28.77 14.82 42.17
C LYS A 360 -27.24 14.79 42.01
N GLU A 361 -26.60 15.07 43.15
CA GLU A 361 -25.24 14.70 43.59
C GLU A 361 -24.07 14.87 42.62
N LYS A 362 -23.39 16.03 42.73
CA LYS A 362 -21.98 16.19 42.38
C LYS A 362 -21.11 15.61 43.50
N PRO A 363 -20.04 14.85 43.21
CA PRO A 363 -18.99 14.59 44.19
C PRO A 363 -18.30 15.91 44.54
N VAL A 364 -18.10 16.11 45.85
CA VAL A 364 -17.48 17.28 46.47
C VAL A 364 -16.08 17.52 45.86
N ALA A 365 -15.88 18.73 45.34
CA ALA A 365 -14.55 19.20 44.95
C ALA A 365 -13.67 19.33 46.20
N ALA A 366 -12.62 18.52 46.29
CA ALA A 366 -11.56 18.73 47.26
C ALA A 366 -10.81 20.03 46.93
N ALA A 367 -10.57 20.85 47.95
CA ALA A 367 -9.77 22.08 47.84
C ALA A 367 -8.37 21.77 47.29
N PRO A 368 -7.75 22.69 46.54
CA PRO A 368 -6.44 22.47 45.94
C PRO A 368 -5.41 22.30 47.06
N ALA A 369 -4.83 21.11 47.18
CA ALA A 369 -3.66 20.90 48.01
C ALA A 369 -2.53 21.78 47.45
N GLU A 370 -1.92 22.59 48.32
CA GLU A 370 -0.75 23.40 47.99
C GLU A 370 0.31 22.55 47.27
N ALA A 371 0.76 23.05 46.12
CA ALA A 371 1.82 22.42 45.35
C ALA A 371 3.09 22.33 46.22
N ALA A 372 3.41 21.11 46.64
CA ALA A 372 4.73 20.82 47.17
C ALA A 372 5.78 21.19 46.10
N PRO A 373 6.93 21.77 46.48
CA PRO A 373 7.98 22.10 45.52
C PRO A 373 8.33 20.84 44.73
N LEU A 374 8.38 20.96 43.40
CA LEU A 374 8.91 19.94 42.50
C LEU A 374 10.29 19.54 43.00
N ALA A 375 10.37 18.41 43.70
CA ALA A 375 11.62 17.73 43.94
C ALA A 375 12.20 17.41 42.55
N ASP A 376 13.46 17.75 42.35
CA ASP A 376 14.20 17.56 41.11
C ASP A 376 13.84 16.20 40.50
N ALA A 377 13.17 16.21 39.34
CA ALA A 377 12.81 15.00 38.63
C ALA A 377 14.11 14.30 38.22
N GLU A 378 14.45 13.22 38.93
CA GLU A 378 15.56 12.36 38.55
C GLU A 378 15.37 11.93 37.08
N PRO A 379 16.43 11.97 36.25
CA PRO A 379 16.32 11.59 34.85
C PRO A 379 15.84 10.15 34.75
N ALA A 380 14.66 9.94 34.15
CA ALA A 380 14.06 8.63 33.98
C ALA A 380 15.07 7.63 33.39
N GLU A 381 15.39 6.58 34.16
CA GLU A 381 16.36 5.57 33.76
C GLU A 381 15.88 4.81 32.52
N ARG A 382 16.79 4.63 31.54
CA ARG A 382 16.50 3.85 30.33
C ARG A 382 16.21 2.41 30.69
N GLN A 383 15.21 1.83 30.04
CA GLN A 383 14.91 0.41 30.22
C GLN A 383 16.09 -0.48 29.79
N PRO A 384 16.31 -1.62 30.47
CA PRO A 384 17.31 -2.58 30.05
C PRO A 384 17.00 -3.09 28.63
N THR A 385 18.05 -3.28 27.83
CA THR A 385 17.87 -3.75 26.44
C THR A 385 17.06 -5.06 26.39
N PRO A 386 15.93 -5.09 25.67
CA PRO A 386 15.13 -6.30 25.54
C PRO A 386 15.91 -7.44 24.85
N THR A 387 15.63 -8.69 25.22
CA THR A 387 16.28 -9.89 24.63
C THR A 387 16.01 -10.04 23.13
N TRP A 388 14.84 -9.61 22.64
CA TRP A 388 14.52 -9.64 21.21
C TRP A 388 15.46 -8.75 20.38
N TYR A 389 15.97 -7.66 20.96
CA TYR A 389 16.94 -6.78 20.30
C TYR A 389 18.24 -7.53 19.99
N TRP A 390 18.76 -8.29 20.95
CA TRP A 390 19.97 -9.08 20.79
C TRP A 390 19.81 -10.21 19.78
N ILE A 391 18.65 -10.87 19.78
CA ILE A 391 18.31 -11.88 18.78
C ILE A 391 18.29 -11.26 17.38
N LEU A 392 17.62 -10.11 17.23
CA LEU A 392 17.51 -9.39 15.96
C LEU A 392 18.89 -8.88 15.48
N LEU A 393 19.73 -8.42 16.39
CA LEU A 393 21.12 -8.03 16.12
C LEU A 393 21.95 -9.22 15.64
N GLY A 394 21.84 -10.37 16.30
CA GLY A 394 22.55 -11.60 15.94
C GLY A 394 22.13 -12.13 14.55
N ILE A 395 20.82 -12.20 14.29
CA ILE A 395 20.29 -12.59 12.96
C ILE A 395 20.76 -11.60 11.89
N GLY A 396 20.67 -10.30 12.17
CA GLY A 396 21.10 -9.25 11.25
C GLY A 396 22.59 -9.33 10.90
N LEU A 397 23.45 -9.57 11.89
CA LEU A 397 24.89 -9.80 11.68
C LEU A 397 25.16 -11.08 10.87
N ALA A 398 24.43 -12.16 11.13
CA ALA A 398 24.56 -13.40 10.35
C ALA A 398 24.16 -13.19 8.88
N ILE A 399 23.03 -12.53 8.62
CA ILE A 399 22.59 -12.16 7.27
C ILE A 399 23.63 -11.24 6.60
N GLY A 400 24.14 -10.25 7.33
CA GLY A 400 25.20 -9.36 6.86
C GLY A 400 26.46 -10.13 6.47
N ALA A 401 26.93 -11.06 7.31
CA ALA A 401 28.09 -11.89 7.02
C ALA A 401 27.88 -12.74 5.76
N VAL A 402 26.71 -13.37 5.62
CA VAL A 402 26.35 -14.13 4.40
C VAL A 402 26.29 -13.23 3.18
N PHE A 403 25.71 -12.03 3.30
CA PHE A 403 25.67 -11.04 2.22
C PHE A 403 27.07 -10.67 1.74
N TYR A 404 27.96 -10.30 2.67
CA TYR A 404 29.34 -9.90 2.35
C TYR A 404 30.18 -11.07 1.81
N TYR A 405 29.98 -12.28 2.33
CA TYR A 405 30.61 -13.49 1.81
C TYR A 405 30.17 -13.77 0.36
N ALA A 406 28.88 -13.55 0.07
CA ALA A 406 28.29 -13.85 -1.22
C ALA A 406 28.39 -12.67 -2.23
N LEU A 407 29.02 -11.55 -1.85
CA LEU A 407 29.14 -10.32 -2.66
C LEU A 407 30.26 -10.46 -3.70
N SER A 408 29.92 -11.04 -4.87
CA SER A 408 30.79 -11.04 -6.05
C SER A 408 30.73 -9.71 -6.81
N MET A 409 31.68 -9.47 -7.72
CA MET A 409 31.69 -8.26 -8.57
C MET A 409 30.41 -8.06 -9.39
N VAL A 410 29.86 -9.17 -9.91
CA VAL A 410 28.58 -9.17 -10.63
C VAL A 410 27.43 -8.74 -9.71
N ARG A 411 27.39 -9.28 -8.48
CA ARG A 411 26.36 -8.95 -7.51
C ARG A 411 26.50 -7.53 -6.97
N LEU A 412 27.72 -7.01 -6.87
CA LEU A 412 27.98 -5.62 -6.54
C LEU A 412 27.39 -4.68 -7.60
N GLU A 413 27.52 -5.02 -8.88
CA GLU A 413 26.94 -4.21 -9.96
C GLU A 413 25.41 -4.25 -9.93
N VAL A 414 24.83 -5.44 -9.75
CA VAL A 414 23.39 -5.57 -9.54
C VAL A 414 22.91 -4.81 -8.31
N PHE A 415 23.66 -4.86 -7.22
CA PHE A 415 23.37 -4.11 -6.00
C PHE A 415 23.39 -2.60 -6.26
N LYS A 416 24.35 -2.08 -7.03
CA LYS A 416 24.37 -0.66 -7.44
C LYS A 416 23.14 -0.28 -8.27
N MET A 417 22.75 -1.14 -9.22
CA MET A 417 21.55 -0.91 -10.03
C MET A 417 20.29 -0.88 -9.17
N LEU A 418 20.17 -1.80 -8.20
CA LEU A 418 19.08 -1.80 -7.23
C LEU A 418 19.13 -0.55 -6.35
N LEU A 419 20.29 -0.19 -5.79
CA LEU A 419 20.44 0.99 -4.95
C LEU A 419 20.04 2.28 -5.70
N GLY A 420 20.37 2.36 -7.00
CA GLY A 420 20.02 3.51 -7.84
C GLY A 420 18.57 3.55 -8.33
N SER A 421 17.77 2.50 -8.16
CA SER A 421 16.37 2.45 -8.66
C SER A 421 15.34 2.17 -7.56
N PHE A 422 15.65 1.25 -6.65
CA PHE A 422 14.80 0.85 -5.53
C PHE A 422 14.87 1.84 -4.36
N PHE A 423 16.08 2.22 -3.92
CA PHE A 423 16.25 2.95 -2.67
C PHE A 423 15.56 4.32 -2.65
N PRO A 424 15.61 5.14 -3.71
CA PRO A 424 14.93 6.43 -3.72
C PRO A 424 13.40 6.30 -3.66
N LEU A 425 12.84 5.28 -4.34
CA LEU A 425 11.41 4.97 -4.26
C LEU A 425 11.04 4.45 -2.86
N ALA A 426 11.80 3.51 -2.32
CA ALA A 426 11.59 2.99 -0.97
C ALA A 426 11.68 4.08 0.10
N ALA A 427 12.63 5.02 -0.03
CA ALA A 427 12.76 6.16 0.87
C ALA A 427 11.53 7.07 0.81
N LEU A 428 10.99 7.34 -0.39
CA LEU A 428 9.75 8.09 -0.56
C LEU A 428 8.56 7.38 0.12
N ILE A 429 8.40 6.07 -0.12
CA ILE A 429 7.34 5.26 0.48
C ILE A 429 7.46 5.24 2.01
N LEU A 430 8.67 5.01 2.55
CA LEU A 430 8.91 4.98 3.98
C LEU A 430 8.70 6.35 4.62
N ALA A 431 9.02 7.44 3.94
CA ALA A 431 8.73 8.79 4.43
C ALA A 431 7.22 9.02 4.54
N VAL A 432 6.47 8.71 3.48
CA VAL A 432 5.00 8.85 3.44
C VAL A 432 4.32 7.90 4.44
N LEU A 433 4.67 6.62 4.42
CA LEU A 433 4.07 5.63 5.31
C LEU A 433 4.46 5.91 6.76
N GLY A 434 5.70 6.33 7.00
CA GLY A 434 6.19 6.69 8.32
C GLY A 434 5.40 7.85 8.92
N THR A 435 5.14 8.93 8.17
CA THR A 435 4.35 10.05 8.71
C THR A 435 2.91 9.66 9.02
N ILE A 436 2.31 8.73 8.25
CA ILE A 436 0.97 8.21 8.50
C ILE A 436 0.94 7.28 9.73
N VAL A 437 1.86 6.30 9.78
CA VAL A 437 1.88 5.27 10.83
C VAL A 437 2.24 5.86 12.19
N PHE A 438 3.16 6.83 12.23
CA PHE A 438 3.52 7.52 13.47
C PHE A 438 2.54 8.66 13.83
N GLY A 439 1.44 8.84 13.08
CA GLY A 439 0.44 9.87 13.35
C GLY A 439 0.97 11.30 13.23
N LEU A 440 2.10 11.50 12.56
CA LEU A 440 2.72 12.82 12.38
C LEU A 440 1.98 13.68 11.35
N ALA A 441 1.25 13.04 10.43
CA ALA A 441 0.52 13.70 9.36
C ALA A 441 -0.79 12.95 9.07
N THR A 442 -1.83 13.70 8.72
CA THR A 442 -3.07 13.13 8.16
C THR A 442 -2.79 12.47 6.80
N PRO A 443 -3.66 11.54 6.32
CA PRO A 443 -3.49 10.93 5.01
C PRO A 443 -3.35 11.96 3.87
N THR A 444 -4.04 13.10 3.97
CA THR A 444 -3.98 14.18 2.98
C THR A 444 -2.63 14.90 2.99
N GLU A 445 -2.10 15.23 4.17
CA GLU A 445 -0.76 15.83 4.31
C GLU A 445 0.34 14.87 3.87
N ALA A 446 0.24 13.59 4.24
CA ALA A 446 1.17 12.57 3.78
C ALA A 446 1.11 12.37 2.26
N ALA A 447 -0.08 12.44 1.66
CA ALA A 447 -0.24 12.41 0.21
C ALA A 447 0.41 13.64 -0.46
N ALA A 448 0.28 14.82 0.15
CA ALA A 448 0.93 16.04 -0.34
C ALA A 448 2.47 15.89 -0.33
N VAL A 449 3.04 15.41 0.80
CA VAL A 449 4.48 15.11 0.91
C VAL A 449 4.90 14.06 -0.12
N GLY A 450 4.10 13.00 -0.31
CA GLY A 450 4.35 11.96 -1.31
C GLY A 450 4.36 12.50 -2.74
N SER A 451 3.36 13.31 -3.11
CA SER A 451 3.26 13.95 -4.43
C SER A 451 4.45 14.87 -4.72
N MET A 452 4.85 15.68 -3.73
CA MET A 452 6.03 16.54 -3.81
C MET A 452 7.31 15.71 -3.93
N GLY A 453 7.43 14.64 -3.15
CA GLY A 453 8.57 13.73 -3.20
C GLY A 453 8.67 12.99 -4.54
N GLY A 454 7.55 12.55 -5.12
CA GLY A 454 7.50 11.98 -6.47
C GLY A 454 7.94 12.98 -7.54
N PHE A 455 7.58 14.27 -7.36
CA PHE A 455 8.02 15.34 -8.25
C PHE A 455 9.52 15.61 -8.16
N LEU A 456 10.05 15.71 -6.94
CA LEU A 456 11.49 15.83 -6.70
C LEU A 456 12.26 14.63 -7.25
N LEU A 457 11.69 13.43 -7.13
CA LEU A 457 12.28 12.22 -7.68
C LEU A 457 12.35 12.27 -9.21
N ALA A 458 11.23 12.55 -9.87
CA ALA A 458 11.18 12.69 -11.33
C ALA A 458 12.15 13.77 -11.85
N TRP A 459 12.29 14.88 -11.10
CA TRP A 459 13.27 15.92 -11.37
C TRP A 459 14.72 15.43 -11.20
N ALA A 460 15.04 14.75 -10.10
CA ALA A 460 16.37 14.21 -9.83
C ALA A 460 16.82 13.19 -10.89
N TYR A 461 15.90 12.37 -11.40
CA TYR A 461 16.16 11.45 -12.50
C TYR A 461 16.22 12.11 -13.89
N LYS A 462 16.03 13.43 -13.97
CA LYS A 462 15.98 14.21 -15.22
C LYS A 462 14.91 13.72 -16.20
N GLN A 463 13.79 13.24 -15.67
CA GLN A 463 12.66 12.74 -16.48
C GLN A 463 11.46 13.67 -16.45
N LEU A 464 11.56 14.75 -15.66
CA LEU A 464 10.56 15.79 -15.60
C LEU A 464 10.55 16.58 -16.91
N ASN A 465 9.46 16.46 -17.67
CA ASN A 465 9.17 17.30 -18.82
C ASN A 465 7.69 17.70 -18.79
N MET A 466 7.34 18.75 -19.54
CA MET A 466 5.96 19.28 -19.53
C MET A 466 4.92 18.27 -20.03
N THR A 467 5.32 17.35 -20.91
CA THR A 467 4.48 16.25 -21.39
C THR A 467 4.15 15.27 -20.26
N VAL A 468 5.15 14.81 -19.50
CA VAL A 468 4.99 13.92 -18.35
C VAL A 468 4.13 14.56 -17.28
N ILE A 469 4.33 15.85 -16.98
CA ILE A 469 3.49 16.56 -16.01
C ILE A 469 2.04 16.63 -16.50
N ARG A 470 1.81 17.08 -17.75
CA ARG A 470 0.46 17.20 -18.32
C ARG A 470 -0.25 15.84 -18.37
N GLU A 471 0.44 14.79 -18.80
CA GLU A 471 -0.10 13.44 -18.84
C GLU A 471 -0.40 12.92 -17.43
N SER A 472 0.49 13.14 -16.47
CA SER A 472 0.29 12.71 -15.08
C SER A 472 -0.91 13.43 -14.45
N VAL A 473 -1.06 14.74 -14.66
CA VAL A 473 -2.23 15.51 -14.20
C VAL A 473 -3.51 15.02 -14.86
N TYR A 474 -3.51 14.81 -16.18
CA TYR A 474 -4.70 14.32 -16.89
C TYR A 474 -5.12 12.92 -16.43
N LEU A 475 -4.17 12.00 -16.29
CA LEU A 475 -4.44 10.65 -15.80
C LEU A 475 -4.90 10.66 -14.34
N THR A 476 -4.33 11.54 -13.53
CA THR A 476 -4.78 11.75 -12.14
C THR A 476 -6.22 12.23 -12.10
N ALA A 477 -6.56 13.25 -12.88
CA ALA A 477 -7.92 13.77 -12.95
C ALA A 477 -8.91 12.70 -13.43
N LYS A 478 -8.53 11.92 -14.46
CA LYS A 478 -9.36 10.83 -14.99
C LYS A 478 -9.59 9.73 -13.95
N THR A 479 -8.53 9.23 -13.32
CA THR A 479 -8.62 8.15 -12.32
C THR A 479 -9.35 8.63 -11.07
N SER A 480 -9.09 9.86 -10.60
CA SER A 480 -9.79 10.44 -9.46
C SER A 480 -11.27 10.65 -9.75
N ALA A 481 -11.64 11.14 -10.93
CA ALA A 481 -13.03 11.26 -11.34
C ALA A 481 -13.74 9.90 -11.38
N MET A 482 -13.09 8.87 -11.92
CA MET A 482 -13.65 7.50 -11.90
C MET A 482 -13.88 7.00 -10.48
N VAL A 483 -12.92 7.22 -9.58
CA VAL A 483 -13.03 6.85 -8.17
C VAL A 483 -14.17 7.62 -7.49
N CYS A 484 -14.26 8.94 -7.66
CA CYS A 484 -15.35 9.74 -7.09
C CYS A 484 -16.74 9.29 -7.57
N TRP A 485 -16.89 9.00 -8.86
CA TRP A 485 -18.16 8.47 -9.40
C TRP A 485 -18.51 7.10 -8.81
N LEU A 486 -17.53 6.23 -8.59
CA LEU A 486 -17.75 4.95 -7.92
C LEU A 486 -18.26 5.12 -6.50
N PHE A 487 -17.72 6.09 -5.76
CA PHE A 487 -18.18 6.38 -4.41
C PHE A 487 -19.58 6.95 -4.34
N VAL A 488 -19.88 7.91 -5.20
CA VAL A 488 -21.23 8.49 -5.26
C VAL A 488 -22.22 7.37 -5.58
N GLY A 489 -21.93 6.55 -6.59
CA GLY A 489 -22.76 5.39 -6.94
C GLY A 489 -22.89 4.38 -5.79
N SER A 490 -21.78 4.01 -5.13
CA SER A 490 -21.77 3.08 -4.00
C SER A 490 -22.53 3.61 -2.78
N SER A 491 -22.43 4.92 -2.50
CA SER A 491 -23.12 5.56 -1.39
C SER A 491 -24.63 5.59 -1.62
N ILE A 492 -25.07 5.94 -2.83
CA ILE A 492 -26.49 5.88 -3.21
C ILE A 492 -27.00 4.45 -3.15
N PHE A 493 -26.23 3.49 -3.68
CA PHE A 493 -26.57 2.07 -3.64
C PHE A 493 -26.73 1.55 -2.21
N SER A 494 -25.75 1.82 -1.35
CA SER A 494 -25.79 1.39 0.05
C SER A 494 -26.92 2.07 0.83
N ALA A 495 -27.23 3.32 0.51
CA ALA A 495 -28.32 4.05 1.14
C ALA A 495 -29.71 3.62 0.69
N ALA A 496 -29.82 3.05 -0.51
CA ALA A 496 -31.05 2.41 -0.98
C ALA A 496 -31.24 1.02 -0.36
N PHE A 497 -30.13 0.35 0.00
CA PHE A 497 -30.15 -0.97 0.64
C PHE A 497 -30.43 -0.92 2.15
N ALA A 498 -29.89 0.11 2.82
CA ALA A 498 -30.12 0.39 4.24
C ALA A 498 -31.54 0.94 4.46
#